data_AF-A0A926GV05-F1
#
_entry.id   AF-A0A926GV05-F1
#
_cell.length_a   1.000
_cell.length_b   1.000
_cell.length_c   1.000
_cell.angle_alpha   90.00
_cell.angle_beta   90.00
_cell.angle_gamma   90.00
#
_symmetry.space_group_name_H-M   'P 1'
#
loop_
_entity.id
_entity.type
_entity.pdbx_description
1 polymer ?
#
loop_
_entity_poly.entity_id
_entity_poly.type
_entity_poly.pdbx_seq_one_letter_code
_entity_poly.pdbx_strand_id
1 'polypeptide(L)'
;MKSVSVSQIAALFCAFSLAGTVALAQAPAKKVASTVAYCAVTGEKIGDPKNAAASKVVNGKTYYICCPGCTSKFDAAPAKYAKLADLNTEKRNLEAKLSRINAELKKIEGNTAKMDMHKEEKTAVAASSSLHCAITDEAIVSVKDAAGSEVFSGKTYYFCCPGCVSKFKADPAKYAAEADKRDAARVNK
;
A
#
# COMPACT_ATOMS: atom_id res chain seq x y z
N MET A 1 -21.58 62.18 -31.26
CA MET A 1 -20.64 62.26 -32.41
C MET A 1 -19.80 63.51 -32.28
N LYS A 2 -18.51 63.36 -31.98
CA LYS A 2 -17.41 64.29 -32.31
C LYS A 2 -16.10 63.64 -31.87
N SER A 3 -15.39 63.14 -32.87
CA SER A 3 -14.03 62.61 -32.90
C SER A 3 -13.01 63.69 -32.52
N VAL A 4 -11.99 63.33 -31.73
CA VAL A 4 -10.75 64.11 -31.64
C VAL A 4 -9.56 63.17 -31.87
N SER A 5 -8.68 63.66 -32.75
CA SER A 5 -7.70 62.94 -33.54
C SER A 5 -6.38 62.66 -32.82
N VAL A 6 -5.76 61.54 -33.20
CA VAL A 6 -4.40 61.11 -32.89
C VAL A 6 -3.42 61.89 -33.78
N SER A 7 -2.79 62.97 -33.31
CA SER A 7 -1.65 63.56 -34.06
C SER A 7 -0.73 64.55 -33.32
N GLN A 8 -0.92 64.85 -32.04
CA GLN A 8 0.01 65.73 -31.31
C GLN A 8 0.27 65.17 -29.92
N ILE A 9 1.53 64.82 -29.66
CA ILE A 9 2.33 65.03 -28.43
C ILE A 9 3.54 64.10 -28.60
N ALA A 10 4.41 64.47 -29.55
CA ALA A 10 5.80 64.07 -29.58
C ALA A 10 6.60 65.34 -29.23
N ALA A 11 6.87 65.54 -27.95
CA ALA A 11 7.94 66.40 -27.39
C ALA A 11 7.60 66.73 -25.94
N LEU A 12 8.04 65.89 -24.99
CA LEU A 12 8.32 66.27 -23.61
C LEU A 12 9.06 65.11 -22.92
N PHE A 13 10.24 64.82 -23.46
CA PHE A 13 11.34 64.24 -22.70
C PHE A 13 11.90 65.37 -21.82
N CYS A 14 11.47 65.45 -20.56
CA CYS A 14 12.24 66.08 -19.49
C CYS A 14 11.59 65.78 -18.14
N ALA A 15 12.35 65.06 -17.30
CA ALA A 15 12.22 65.01 -15.85
C ALA A 15 10.91 64.45 -15.27
N PHE A 16 10.83 63.12 -15.17
CA PHE A 16 10.21 62.51 -13.99
C PHE A 16 11.11 61.40 -13.45
N SER A 17 12.12 61.84 -12.69
CA SER A 17 12.79 61.00 -11.71
C SER A 17 11.77 60.64 -10.63
N LEU A 18 11.19 59.46 -10.72
CA LEU A 18 10.92 58.64 -9.54
C LEU A 18 11.29 57.21 -9.94
N ALA A 19 12.41 56.75 -9.38
CA ALA A 19 12.87 55.39 -9.46
C ALA A 19 11.82 54.45 -8.85
N GLY A 20 10.90 53.99 -9.67
CA GLY A 20 10.07 52.83 -9.39
C GLY A 20 10.88 51.58 -9.62
N THR A 21 11.80 51.26 -8.71
CA THR A 21 12.26 49.88 -8.58
C THR A 21 11.06 49.10 -8.04
N VAL A 22 10.30 48.49 -8.95
CA VAL A 22 9.42 47.38 -8.57
C VAL A 22 10.36 46.30 -8.07
N ALA A 23 10.57 46.29 -6.75
CA ALA A 23 11.09 45.14 -6.06
C ALA A 23 10.10 44.02 -6.36
N LEU A 24 10.45 43.15 -7.31
CA LEU A 24 9.94 41.80 -7.34
C LEU A 24 10.37 41.17 -6.01
N ALA A 25 9.54 41.38 -5.00
CA ALA A 25 9.53 40.63 -3.77
C ALA A 25 9.43 39.17 -4.21
N GLN A 26 10.58 38.50 -4.24
CA GLN A 26 10.64 37.07 -4.39
C GLN A 26 9.81 36.51 -3.23
N ALA A 27 8.63 35.99 -3.57
CA ALA A 27 7.77 35.32 -2.62
C ALA A 27 8.64 34.33 -1.83
N PRO A 28 8.52 34.28 -0.49
CA PRO A 28 9.35 33.41 0.32
C PRO A 28 9.17 31.99 -0.20
N ALA A 29 10.26 31.40 -0.69
CA ALA A 29 10.31 30.02 -1.13
C ALA A 29 9.73 29.18 0.02
N LYS A 30 8.49 28.72 -0.18
CA LYS A 30 7.78 27.82 0.70
C LYS A 30 8.74 26.68 0.96
N LYS A 31 9.26 26.54 2.20
CA LYS A 31 10.17 25.45 2.56
C LYS A 31 9.45 24.13 2.29
N VAL A 32 9.69 23.54 1.12
CA VAL A 32 9.11 22.26 0.74
C VAL A 32 9.91 21.21 1.49
N ALA A 33 9.22 20.54 2.40
CA ALA A 33 9.73 19.50 3.26
C ALA A 33 10.35 18.35 2.44
N SER A 34 11.66 18.19 2.56
CA SER A 34 12.30 16.88 2.69
C SER A 34 13.66 17.09 3.34
N THR A 35 13.79 16.70 4.61
CA THR A 35 15.06 16.75 5.36
C THR A 35 16.12 15.85 4.73
N VAL A 36 15.74 14.95 3.80
CA VAL A 36 16.65 14.01 3.15
C VAL A 36 16.48 14.04 1.62
N ALA A 37 17.53 14.47 0.92
CA ALA A 37 17.71 14.37 -0.51
C ALA A 37 18.38 13.04 -0.92
N TYR A 38 18.10 12.65 -2.15
CA TYR A 38 18.62 11.44 -2.78
C TYR A 38 19.04 11.77 -4.21
N CYS A 39 20.06 11.09 -4.71
CA CYS A 39 20.54 11.27 -6.07
C CYS A 39 19.49 10.79 -7.07
N ALA A 40 19.14 11.63 -8.03
CA ALA A 40 18.16 11.31 -9.06
C ALA A 40 18.66 10.27 -10.08
N VAL A 41 19.98 10.08 -10.17
CA VAL A 41 20.60 9.12 -11.10
C VAL A 41 20.81 7.76 -10.43
N THR A 42 21.43 7.73 -9.25
CA THR A 42 21.80 6.48 -8.56
C THR A 42 20.77 6.03 -7.53
N GLY A 43 19.92 6.93 -7.03
CA GLY A 43 19.01 6.65 -5.92
C GLY A 43 19.68 6.70 -4.53
N GLU A 44 20.98 6.97 -4.47
CA GLU A 44 21.73 7.00 -3.21
C GLU A 44 21.31 8.18 -2.32
N LYS A 45 21.36 7.96 -1.00
CA LYS A 45 21.03 8.99 0.00
C LYS A 45 22.13 10.05 0.05
N ILE A 46 21.75 11.31 -0.17
CA ILE A 46 22.64 12.48 -0.04
C ILE A 46 22.58 13.05 1.38
N GLY A 47 21.43 12.92 2.07
CA GLY A 47 21.23 13.57 3.36
C GLY A 47 20.66 14.97 3.15
N ASP A 48 21.27 16.02 3.69
CA ASP A 48 20.78 17.38 3.47
C ASP A 48 20.86 17.76 1.97
N PRO A 49 19.80 18.35 1.38
CA PRO A 49 19.83 18.88 0.01
C PRO A 49 21.04 19.78 -0.32
N LYS A 50 21.58 20.50 0.68
CA LYS A 50 22.77 21.35 0.53
C LYS A 50 24.05 20.57 0.22
N ASN A 51 24.08 19.27 0.53
CA ASN A 51 25.21 18.40 0.25
C ASN A 51 25.17 17.84 -1.19
N ALA A 52 24.13 18.16 -1.97
CA ALA A 52 24.08 17.76 -3.37
C ALA A 52 25.13 18.54 -4.18
N ALA A 53 25.85 17.85 -5.05
CA ALA A 53 26.80 18.47 -5.98
C ALA A 53 26.11 19.37 -7.00
N ALA A 54 24.86 19.05 -7.36
CA ALA A 54 24.02 19.86 -8.23
C ALA A 54 22.53 19.59 -7.98
N SER A 55 21.68 20.48 -8.48
CA SER A 55 20.23 20.25 -8.60
C SER A 55 19.73 20.63 -9.99
N LYS A 56 18.70 19.92 -10.48
CA LYS A 56 18.07 20.12 -11.79
C LYS A 56 16.57 20.18 -11.63
N VAL A 57 15.90 21.07 -12.35
CA VAL A 57 14.44 21.20 -12.32
C VAL A 57 13.85 20.60 -13.60
N VAL A 58 12.94 19.64 -13.46
CA VAL A 58 12.19 19.04 -14.57
C VAL A 58 10.71 19.09 -14.20
N ASN A 59 9.87 19.66 -15.06
CA ASN A 59 8.42 19.82 -14.83
C ASN A 59 8.08 20.50 -13.47
N GLY A 60 8.87 21.50 -13.07
CA GLY A 60 8.67 22.21 -11.80
C GLY A 60 9.10 21.43 -10.55
N LYS A 61 9.68 20.22 -10.70
CA LYS A 61 10.21 19.42 -9.60
C LYS A 61 11.74 19.45 -9.58
N THR A 62 12.30 19.67 -8.40
CA THR A 62 13.76 19.71 -8.18
C THR A 62 14.30 18.31 -7.89
N TYR A 63 15.34 17.94 -8.64
CA TYR A 63 16.06 16.67 -8.53
C TYR A 63 17.50 16.95 -8.12
N TYR A 64 17.99 16.25 -7.09
CA TYR A 64 19.33 16.43 -6.54
C TYR A 64 20.31 15.41 -7.11
N ILE A 65 21.58 15.78 -7.24
CA ILE A 65 22.61 14.99 -7.89
C ILE A 65 23.82 14.88 -6.95
N CYS A 66 24.33 13.67 -6.72
CA CYS A 66 25.40 13.42 -5.75
C CYS A 66 26.81 13.74 -6.26
N CYS A 67 27.05 13.72 -7.57
CA CYS A 67 28.39 13.94 -8.13
C CYS A 67 28.37 14.45 -9.59
N PRO A 68 29.47 15.05 -10.09
CA PRO A 68 29.56 15.54 -11.48
C PRO A 68 29.28 14.47 -12.55
N GLY A 69 29.71 13.23 -12.32
CA GLY A 69 29.44 12.12 -13.25
C GLY A 69 27.94 11.80 -13.36
N CYS A 70 27.19 11.97 -12.27
CA CYS A 70 25.74 11.86 -12.32
C CYS A 70 25.10 13.09 -13.00
N THR A 71 25.70 14.28 -12.89
CA THR A 71 25.23 15.47 -13.62
C THR A 71 25.26 15.23 -15.12
N SER A 72 26.37 14.73 -15.66
CA SER A 72 26.48 14.43 -17.09
C SER A 72 25.44 13.40 -17.57
N LYS A 73 25.17 12.37 -16.76
CA LYS A 73 24.12 11.37 -17.07
C LYS A 73 22.73 11.98 -17.05
N PHE A 74 22.43 12.79 -16.04
CA PHE A 74 21.13 13.45 -15.92
C PHE A 74 20.88 14.39 -17.10
N ASP A 75 21.87 15.20 -17.47
CA ASP A 75 21.77 16.17 -18.57
C ASP A 75 21.61 15.49 -19.93
N ALA A 76 22.20 14.31 -20.13
CA ALA A 76 22.02 13.53 -21.35
C ALA A 76 20.59 12.95 -21.51
N ALA A 77 19.86 12.73 -20.41
CA ALA A 77 18.52 12.13 -20.46
C ALA A 77 17.62 12.56 -19.28
N PRO A 78 17.25 13.84 -19.17
CA PRO A 78 16.60 14.40 -17.98
C PRO A 78 15.25 13.77 -17.68
N ALA A 79 14.43 13.49 -18.71
CA ALA A 79 13.12 12.85 -18.54
C ALA A 79 13.23 11.42 -17.99
N LYS A 80 14.24 10.66 -18.42
CA LYS A 80 14.49 9.29 -17.97
C LYS A 80 14.84 9.27 -16.48
N TYR A 81 15.78 10.12 -16.07
CA TYR A 81 16.25 10.16 -14.69
C TYR A 81 15.26 10.84 -13.74
N ALA A 82 14.49 11.83 -14.20
CA ALA A 82 13.37 12.37 -13.44
C ALA A 82 12.35 11.28 -13.09
N LYS A 83 11.92 10.50 -14.10
CA LYS A 83 11.00 9.36 -13.89
C LYS A 83 11.60 8.30 -12.97
N LEU A 84 12.88 7.96 -13.14
CA LEU A 84 13.57 6.99 -12.27
C LEU A 84 13.61 7.47 -10.82
N ALA A 85 13.92 8.75 -10.58
CA ALA A 85 13.96 9.33 -9.25
C ALA A 85 12.58 9.34 -8.56
N ASP A 86 11.51 9.53 -9.34
CA ASP A 86 10.14 9.46 -8.85
C ASP A 86 9.77 8.03 -8.43
N LEU A 87 10.06 7.04 -9.28
CA LEU A 87 9.87 5.62 -8.96
C LEU A 87 10.68 5.19 -7.73
N ASN A 88 11.93 5.65 -7.60
CA ASN A 88 12.76 5.39 -6.44
C ASN A 88 12.21 6.02 -5.16
N THR A 89 11.47 7.13 -5.27
CA THR A 89 10.79 7.75 -4.13
C THR A 89 9.56 6.94 -3.71
N GLU A 90 8.76 6.52 -4.69
CA GLU A 90 7.61 5.65 -4.44
C GLU A 90 8.01 4.31 -3.80
N LYS A 91 9.06 3.67 -4.33
CA LYS A 91 9.65 2.45 -3.76
C LYS A 91 10.00 2.62 -2.28
N ARG A 92 10.72 3.69 -1.91
CA ARG A 92 11.10 3.96 -0.52
C ARG A 92 9.88 4.21 0.38
N ASN A 93 8.86 4.89 -0.14
CA ASN A 93 7.62 5.10 0.59
C ASN A 93 6.88 3.78 0.84
N LEU A 94 6.85 2.87 -0.14
CA LEU A 94 6.27 1.54 -0.01
C LEU A 94 7.06 0.67 0.97
N GLU A 95 8.40 0.66 0.89
CA GLU A 95 9.26 -0.05 1.84
C GLU A 95 9.07 0.47 3.28
N ALA A 96 8.89 1.78 3.46
CA ALA A 96 8.58 2.37 4.77
C ALA A 96 7.18 2.00 5.28
N LYS A 97 6.19 1.81 4.38
CA LYS A 97 4.87 1.29 4.76
C LYS A 97 4.95 -0.18 5.14
N LEU A 98 5.68 -0.98 4.37
CA LEU A 98 5.88 -2.40 4.64
C LEU A 98 6.58 -2.63 5.99
N SER A 99 7.58 -1.83 6.33
CA SER A 99 8.26 -1.93 7.62
C SER A 99 7.33 -1.61 8.80
N ARG A 100 6.42 -0.65 8.66
CA ARG A 100 5.38 -0.37 9.66
C ARG A 100 4.40 -1.53 9.80
N ILE A 101 3.91 -2.06 8.68
CA ILE A 101 3.01 -3.21 8.67
C ILE A 101 3.67 -4.40 9.38
N ASN A 102 4.93 -4.71 9.06
CA ASN A 102 5.66 -5.80 9.70
C ASN A 102 5.89 -5.55 11.19
N ALA A 103 6.12 -4.29 11.60
CA ALA A 103 6.21 -3.95 13.01
C ALA A 103 4.87 -4.14 13.75
N GLU A 104 3.75 -3.80 13.13
CA GLU A 104 2.41 -4.06 13.68
C GLU A 104 2.08 -5.56 13.71
N LEU A 105 2.42 -6.31 12.66
CA LEU A 105 2.28 -7.77 12.64
C LEU A 105 3.05 -8.42 13.79
N LYS A 106 4.29 -7.99 14.05
CA LYS A 106 5.08 -8.51 15.17
C LYS A 106 4.44 -8.22 16.54
N LYS A 107 3.71 -7.11 16.69
CA LYS A 107 2.95 -6.82 17.92
C LYS A 107 1.74 -7.74 18.06
N ILE A 108 1.08 -8.06 16.94
CA ILE A 108 -0.02 -9.02 16.91
C ILE A 108 0.51 -10.41 17.29
N GLU A 109 1.62 -10.86 16.69
CA GLU A 109 2.29 -12.12 17.03
C GLU A 109 2.67 -12.21 18.52
N GLY A 110 3.20 -11.11 19.09
CA GLY A 110 3.53 -11.03 20.51
C GLY A 110 2.32 -11.03 21.45
N ASN A 111 1.16 -10.57 20.98
CA ASN A 111 -0.10 -10.62 21.75
C ASN A 111 -0.81 -11.97 21.61
N THR A 112 -0.69 -12.65 20.47
CA THR A 112 -1.16 -14.04 20.31
C THR A 112 -0.33 -15.02 21.15
N ALA A 113 0.95 -14.72 21.41
CA ALA A 113 1.81 -15.53 22.28
C ALA A 113 1.47 -15.40 23.78
N LYS A 114 0.61 -14.44 24.19
CA LYS A 114 0.09 -14.30 25.55
C LYS A 114 -1.34 -14.85 25.71
N MET A 115 -1.88 -15.50 24.68
CA MET A 115 -3.05 -16.36 24.80
C MET A 115 -2.57 -17.79 24.96
N ASP A 116 -2.18 -18.16 26.17
CA ASP A 116 -1.90 -19.55 26.52
C ASP A 116 -3.22 -20.34 26.46
N MET A 117 -3.40 -21.19 25.44
CA MET A 117 -3.69 -22.63 25.57
C MET A 117 -4.04 -23.29 24.22
N HIS A 118 -3.19 -24.25 23.83
CA HIS A 118 -3.29 -25.27 22.76
C HIS A 118 -3.01 -24.88 21.29
N LYS A 119 -1.71 -24.95 20.95
CA LYS A 119 -1.09 -25.72 19.85
C LYS A 119 -1.78 -25.78 18.46
N GLU A 120 -1.11 -25.10 17.52
CA GLU A 120 -1.03 -25.28 16.05
C GLU A 120 -2.26 -24.95 15.19
N GLU A 121 -2.24 -23.73 14.64
CA GLU A 121 -3.15 -23.20 13.63
C GLU A 121 -2.65 -23.50 12.21
N LYS A 122 -3.27 -24.47 11.54
CA LYS A 122 -3.34 -24.52 10.07
C LYS A 122 -4.78 -24.22 9.67
N THR A 123 -5.08 -22.93 9.59
CA THR A 123 -6.15 -22.31 8.79
C THR A 123 -7.36 -23.19 8.48
N ALA A 124 -8.27 -23.30 9.44
CA ALA A 124 -9.67 -23.63 9.20
C ALA A 124 -10.50 -22.35 9.36
N VAL A 125 -10.90 -21.77 8.23
CA VAL A 125 -11.86 -20.68 8.20
C VAL A 125 -13.24 -21.23 8.61
N ALA A 126 -13.73 -20.69 9.73
CA ALA A 126 -15.13 -20.50 10.11
C ALA A 126 -16.05 -21.73 10.21
N ALA A 127 -16.30 -22.19 11.44
CA ALA A 127 -17.62 -22.29 12.07
C ALA A 127 -17.46 -23.10 13.37
N SER A 128 -17.31 -22.40 14.50
CA SER A 128 -18.36 -22.29 15.52
C SER A 128 -18.78 -23.64 16.13
N SER A 129 -18.40 -23.81 17.40
CA SER A 129 -19.17 -24.53 18.42
C SER A 129 -19.81 -25.85 17.96
N SER A 130 -19.08 -26.94 18.22
CA SER A 130 -19.50 -28.35 18.10
C SER A 130 -19.35 -28.92 16.68
N LEU A 131 -18.21 -29.57 16.48
CA LEU A 131 -17.94 -30.44 15.34
C LEU A 131 -18.90 -31.64 15.39
N HIS A 132 -19.64 -31.92 14.32
CA HIS A 132 -20.56 -33.05 14.26
C HIS A 132 -20.35 -33.86 12.97
N CYS A 133 -20.79 -35.11 12.99
CA CYS A 133 -20.78 -35.98 11.83
C CYS A 133 -21.74 -35.46 10.76
N ALA A 134 -21.26 -35.27 9.53
CA ALA A 134 -22.06 -34.78 8.42
C ALA A 134 -23.18 -35.75 7.98
N ILE A 135 -23.19 -36.99 8.46
CA ILE A 135 -24.24 -37.97 8.17
C ILE A 135 -25.14 -38.22 9.38
N THR A 136 -24.55 -38.62 10.51
CA THR A 136 -25.31 -39.07 11.69
C THR A 136 -25.63 -37.95 12.67
N ASP A 137 -25.07 -36.76 12.46
CA ASP A 137 -25.23 -35.62 13.37
C ASP A 137 -24.67 -35.84 14.79
N GLU A 138 -23.90 -36.90 14.99
CA GLU A 138 -23.23 -37.18 16.26
C GLU A 138 -22.10 -36.18 16.52
N ALA A 139 -21.98 -35.71 17.76
CA ALA A 139 -20.91 -34.81 18.15
C ALA A 139 -19.55 -35.52 18.08
N ILE A 140 -18.57 -34.84 17.49
CA ILE A 140 -17.17 -35.25 17.43
C ILE A 140 -16.40 -34.28 18.33
N VAL A 141 -15.66 -34.83 19.30
CA VAL A 141 -14.97 -34.02 20.33
C VAL A 141 -13.94 -33.08 19.69
N SER A 142 -13.19 -33.57 18.71
CA SER A 142 -12.23 -32.76 17.96
C SER A 142 -11.96 -33.31 16.56
N VAL A 143 -11.33 -32.52 15.70
CA VAL A 143 -10.92 -32.95 14.36
C VAL A 143 -10.04 -34.21 14.38
N LYS A 144 -9.30 -34.45 15.46
CA LYS A 144 -8.44 -35.64 15.62
C LYS A 144 -9.23 -36.91 15.93
N ASP A 145 -10.42 -36.77 16.50
CA ASP A 145 -11.31 -37.87 16.87
C ASP A 145 -12.22 -38.28 15.70
N ALA A 146 -12.21 -37.52 14.61
CA ALA A 146 -12.93 -37.88 13.39
C ALA A 146 -12.27 -39.11 12.74
N ALA A 147 -13.08 -40.09 12.37
CA ALA A 147 -12.62 -41.26 11.61
C ALA A 147 -12.24 -40.91 10.16
N GLY A 148 -12.65 -39.73 9.68
CA GLY A 148 -12.28 -39.20 8.37
C GLY A 148 -12.90 -37.83 8.09
N SER A 149 -12.47 -37.19 7.01
CA SER A 149 -13.03 -35.94 6.50
C SER A 149 -13.01 -35.90 4.97
N GLU A 150 -13.97 -35.21 4.36
CA GLU A 150 -14.06 -35.03 2.90
C GLU A 150 -14.39 -33.58 2.58
N VAL A 151 -13.82 -33.06 1.50
CA VAL A 151 -14.08 -31.69 1.05
C VAL A 151 -15.09 -31.72 -0.09
N PHE A 152 -16.20 -31.00 0.06
CA PHE A 152 -17.22 -30.86 -0.99
C PHE A 152 -17.68 -29.41 -1.09
N SER A 153 -17.75 -28.87 -2.30
CA SER A 153 -18.14 -27.47 -2.56
C SER A 153 -17.35 -26.43 -1.73
N GLY A 154 -16.07 -26.69 -1.48
CA GLY A 154 -15.18 -25.79 -0.73
C GLY A 154 -15.35 -25.84 0.80
N LYS A 155 -16.19 -26.75 1.32
CA LYS A 155 -16.38 -26.99 2.75
C LYS A 155 -15.84 -28.36 3.16
N THR A 156 -15.27 -28.46 4.36
CA THR A 156 -14.78 -29.73 4.92
C THR A 156 -15.85 -30.35 5.82
N TYR A 157 -16.25 -31.57 5.51
CA TYR A 157 -17.19 -32.38 6.29
C TYR A 157 -16.44 -33.46 7.06
N TYR A 158 -16.82 -33.68 8.32
CA TYR A 158 -16.18 -34.65 9.22
C TYR A 158 -17.11 -35.80 9.55
N PHE A 159 -16.54 -36.96 9.87
CA PHE A 159 -17.28 -38.21 10.07
C PHE A 159 -16.85 -38.94 11.33
N CYS A 160 -17.82 -39.48 12.08
CA CYS A 160 -17.58 -40.24 13.29
C CYS A 160 -17.04 -41.66 13.04
N CYS A 161 -17.28 -42.23 11.84
CA CYS A 161 -16.85 -43.58 11.49
C CYS A 161 -16.53 -43.74 9.99
N PRO A 162 -15.75 -44.77 9.59
CA PRO A 162 -15.44 -45.02 8.17
C PRO A 162 -16.68 -45.30 7.32
N GLY A 163 -17.73 -45.89 7.92
CA GLY A 163 -18.99 -46.13 7.22
C GLY A 163 -19.68 -44.83 6.79
N CYS A 164 -19.54 -43.76 7.58
CA CYS A 164 -20.06 -42.44 7.21
C CYS A 164 -19.25 -41.82 6.07
N VAL A 165 -17.92 -42.00 6.04
CA VAL A 165 -17.08 -41.57 4.90
C VAL A 165 -17.55 -42.24 3.61
N SER A 166 -17.76 -43.56 3.63
CA SER A 166 -18.22 -44.31 2.46
C SER A 166 -19.61 -43.87 1.97
N LYS A 167 -20.54 -43.60 2.89
CA LYS A 167 -21.87 -43.08 2.55
C LYS A 167 -21.80 -41.69 1.94
N PHE A 168 -20.94 -40.82 2.46
CA PHE A 168 -20.77 -39.48 1.92
C PHE A 168 -20.21 -39.52 0.49
N LYS A 169 -19.23 -40.39 0.23
CA LYS A 169 -18.68 -40.58 -1.13
C LYS A 169 -19.68 -41.11 -2.14
N ALA A 170 -20.67 -41.88 -1.70
CA ALA A 170 -21.72 -42.40 -2.58
C ALA A 170 -22.67 -41.31 -3.07
N ASP A 171 -22.98 -40.31 -2.25
CA ASP A 171 -23.85 -39.18 -2.62
C ASP A 171 -23.50 -37.90 -1.83
N PRO A 172 -22.40 -37.22 -2.21
CA PRO A 172 -21.89 -36.10 -1.43
C PRO A 172 -22.82 -34.89 -1.48
N ALA A 173 -23.55 -34.69 -2.58
CA ALA A 173 -24.46 -33.56 -2.73
C ALA A 173 -25.65 -33.64 -1.75
N LYS A 174 -26.24 -34.82 -1.60
CA LYS A 174 -27.35 -35.03 -0.64
C LYS A 174 -26.91 -34.79 0.80
N TYR A 175 -25.84 -35.45 1.23
CA TYR A 175 -25.41 -35.39 2.63
C TYR A 175 -24.80 -34.03 2.99
N ALA A 176 -24.11 -33.36 2.06
CA ALA A 176 -23.63 -31.99 2.28
C ALA A 176 -24.78 -31.00 2.48
N ALA A 177 -25.86 -31.10 1.68
CA ALA A 177 -27.02 -30.23 1.84
C ALA A 177 -27.76 -30.47 3.16
N GLU A 178 -27.85 -31.72 3.62
CA GLU A 178 -28.44 -32.06 4.92
C GLU A 178 -27.56 -31.56 6.08
N ALA A 179 -26.24 -31.77 6.01
CA ALA A 179 -25.29 -31.27 7.00
C ALA A 179 -25.32 -29.74 7.10
N ASP A 180 -25.30 -29.03 5.97
CA ASP A 180 -25.37 -27.57 5.92
C ASP A 180 -26.64 -27.02 6.58
N LYS A 181 -27.79 -27.70 6.41
CA LYS A 181 -29.04 -27.33 7.09
C LYS A 181 -28.94 -27.48 8.61
N ARG A 182 -28.33 -28.57 9.09
CA ARG A 182 -28.15 -28.81 10.54
C ARG A 182 -27.16 -27.82 11.14
N ASP A 183 -26.09 -27.51 10.45
CA ASP A 183 -25.09 -26.53 10.89
C ASP A 183 -25.68 -25.11 10.90
N ALA A 184 -26.46 -24.74 9.88
CA ALA A 184 -27.19 -23.46 9.88
C ALA A 184 -28.20 -23.36 11.05
N ALA A 185 -28.84 -24.47 11.45
CA ALA A 185 -29.75 -24.49 12.59
C ALA A 185 -29.02 -24.31 13.94
N ARG A 186 -27.76 -24.76 14.05
CA ARG A 186 -26.93 -24.59 15.26
C ARG A 186 -26.41 -23.17 15.42
N VAL A 187 -25.99 -22.53 14.33
CA VAL A 187 -25.41 -21.18 14.37
C VAL A 187 -26.44 -20.10 14.74
N ASN A 188 -27.72 -20.34 14.44
CA ASN A 188 -28.81 -19.40 14.71
C ASN A 188 -29.50 -19.63 16.07
N LYS A 189 -28.91 -20.41 16.97
CA LYS A 189 -29.42 -20.71 18.31
C LYS A 189 -28.58 -20.04 19.39
#